data_AF-A0A6C2CNQ4-F1
#
_entry.id   AF-A0A6C2CNQ4-F1
#
_cell.length_a   1.000
_cell.length_b   1.000
_cell.length_c   1.000
_cell.angle_alpha   90.00
_cell.angle_beta   90.00
_cell.angle_gamma   90.00
#
_symmetry.space_group_name_H-M   'P 1'
#
loop_
_entity.id
_entity.type
_entity.pdbx_description
1 polymer ?
#
loop_
_entity_poly.entity_id
_entity_poly.type
_entity_poly.pdbx_seq_one_letter_code
_entity_poly.pdbx_strand_id
1 'polypeptide(L)' 'MAWKELFSTDVGILSLLTIGFVLVIGTYMYRFAKSHIAEDEKHSHG' A
#
# COMPACT_ATOMS: atom_id res chain seq x y z
N MET A 1 7.75 18.62 18.18
CA MET A 1 9.01 19.00 17.50
C MET A 1 9.42 17.99 16.42
N ALA A 2 9.24 16.67 16.64
CA ALA A 2 9.52 15.61 15.65
C ALA A 2 8.65 15.61 14.37
N TRP A 3 7.39 16.07 14.44
CA TRP A 3 6.53 16.20 13.25
C TRP A 3 7.11 17.17 12.22
N LYS A 4 7.77 18.24 12.66
CA LYS A 4 8.29 19.28 11.76
C LYS A 4 9.59 18.84 11.08
N GLU A 5 10.41 18.03 11.75
CA GLU A 5 11.59 17.41 11.14
C GLU A 5 11.23 16.34 10.10
N LEU A 6 10.15 15.59 10.30
CA LEU A 6 9.66 14.60 9.33
C LEU A 6 9.14 15.24 8.02
N PHE A 7 8.66 16.49 8.07
CA PHE A 7 8.18 17.22 6.90
C PHE A 7 9.19 18.21 6.32
N SER A 8 10.18 18.68 7.09
CA SER A 8 11.15 19.70 6.63
C SER A 8 12.56 19.18 6.33
N THR A 9 12.95 17.99 6.80
CA THR A 9 14.30 17.46 6.55
C THR A 9 14.28 16.56 5.29
N ASP A 10 15.33 16.63 4.46
CA ASP A 10 15.58 15.81 3.25
C ASP A 10 15.22 14.32 3.42
N VAL A 11 15.52 13.78 4.61
CA VAL A 11 15.26 12.38 4.99
C VAL A 11 13.78 12.08 5.23
N GLY A 12 13.03 13.07 5.71
CA GLY A 12 11.62 12.92 6.09
C GLY A 12 10.70 12.72 4.89
N ILE A 13 10.91 13.47 3.80
CA ILE A 13 10.13 13.35 2.56
C ILE A 13 10.37 12.00 1.88
N LEU A 14 11.63 11.55 1.78
CA LEU A 14 11.97 10.23 1.24
C LEU A 14 11.39 9.09 2.07
N SER A 15 11.39 9.22 3.40
CA SER A 15 10.79 8.22 4.30
C SER A 15 9.26 8.16 4.15
N LEU A 16 8.60 9.32 4.05
CA LEU A 16 7.16 9.41 3.81
C LEU A 16 6.79 8.82 2.44
N LEU A 17 7.59 9.08 1.40
CA LEU A 17 7.44 8.46 0.09
C LEU A 17 7.57 6.94 0.16
N THR A 18 8.56 6.44 0.89
CA THR A 18 8.79 5.00 1.04
C THR A 18 7.62 4.32 1.76
N ILE A 19 7.15 4.91 2.87
CA ILE A 19 5.98 4.42 3.61
C ILE A 19 4.74 4.43 2.69
N GLY A 20 4.52 5.53 1.96
CA GLY A 20 3.44 5.63 0.98
C GLY A 20 3.54 4.56 -0.11
N PHE A 21 4.73 4.30 -0.64
CA PHE A 21 4.96 3.31 -1.68
C PHE A 21 4.66 1.88 -1.20
N VAL A 22 5.11 1.52 0.01
CA VAL A 22 4.80 0.22 0.63
C VAL A 22 3.29 0.09 0.86
N LEU A 23 2.62 1.14 1.33
CA LEU A 23 1.17 1.14 1.52
C LEU A 23 0.42 0.99 0.19
N VAL A 24 0.88 1.64 -0.88
CA VAL A 24 0.30 1.50 -2.22
C VAL A 24 0.43 0.06 -2.72
N ILE A 25 1.62 -0.54 -2.60
CA ILE A 25 1.84 -1.93 -3.00
C ILE A 25 1.01 -2.90 -2.16
N GLY A 26 1.01 -2.73 -0.83
CA GLY A 26 0.22 -3.58 0.07
C GLY A 26 -1.28 -3.46 -0.20
N THR A 27 -1.78 -2.25 -0.44
CA THR A 27 -3.18 -2.02 -0.80
C THR A 27 -3.50 -2.58 -2.17
N TYR A 28 -2.62 -2.40 -3.16
CA TYR A 28 -2.78 -2.95 -4.50
C TYR A 28 -2.84 -4.48 -4.46
N MET A 29 -1.94 -5.11 -3.72
CA MET A 29 -1.91 -6.56 -3.53
C MET A 29 -3.14 -7.06 -2.77
N TYR A 30 -3.60 -6.34 -1.74
CA TYR A 30 -4.85 -6.67 -1.05
C TYR A 30 -6.06 -6.55 -1.98
N ARG A 31 -6.12 -5.51 -2.82
CA ARG A 31 -7.19 -5.31 -3.82
C ARG A 31 -7.15 -6.40 -4.89
N PHE A 32 -5.96 -6.72 -5.36
CA PHE A 32 -5.73 -7.77 -6.36
C PHE A 32 -6.10 -9.14 -5.79
N ALA A 33 -5.63 -9.48 -4.58
CA ALA A 33 -5.99 -10.72 -3.91
C ALA A 33 -7.49 -10.82 -3.65
N LYS A 34 -8.15 -9.73 -3.22
CA LYS A 34 -9.62 -9.74 -3.07
C LYS A 34 -10.35 -9.91 -4.40
N SER A 35 -9.86 -9.27 -5.47
CA SER A 35 -10.43 -9.42 -6.80
C SER A 35 -10.25 -10.83 -7.33
N HIS A 36 -9.08 -11.43 -7.13
CA HIS A 36 -8.75 -12.77 -7.60
C HIS A 36 -9.47 -13.86 -6.80
N ILE A 37 -9.54 -13.73 -5.47
CA ILE A 37 -10.31 -14.64 -4.61
C ILE A 37 -11.81 -14.62 -5.00
N ALA A 38 -12.36 -13.43 -5.27
CA ALA A 38 -13.75 -13.32 -5.74
C ALA A 38 -13.97 -13.89 -7.16
N GLU A 39 -12.90 -14.09 -7.92
CA GLU A 39 -12.92 -14.69 -9.26
C GLU A 39 -12.75 -16.22 -9.17
N ASP A 40 -11.94 -16.71 -8.24
CA ASP A 40 -11.82 -18.14 -7.90
C ASP A 40 -13.12 -18.72 -7.30
N GLU A 41 -13.86 -17.93 -6.50
CA GLU A 41 -15.18 -18.33 -6.00
C GLU A 41 -16.23 -18.45 -7.12
N LYS A 42 -16.07 -17.72 -8.23
CA LYS A 42 -16.98 -17.82 -9.39
C LYS A 42 -16.66 -18.99 -10.31
N HIS A 43 -15.40 -19.43 -10.37
CA HIS A 43 -14.98 -20.51 -11.26
C HIS A 43 -15.00 -21.90 -10.60
N SER A 44 -15.11 -21.98 -9.26
CA SER A 44 -15.23 -23.25 -8.52
C SER A 44 -16.67 -23.79 -8.40
N HIS A 45 -17.66 -23.15 -9.05
CA HIS A 45 -19.06 -23.58 -9.09
C HIS A 45 -19.56 -23.82 -10.54
N GLY A 46 -18.68 -24.29 -11.43
CA GLY A 46 -19.00 -24.75 -12.79
C GLY A 46 -18.68 -26.22 -12.98
#